data_AF-A0A210Q1T7-F1
#
_entry.id   AF-A0A210Q1T7-F1
#
_cell.length_a   1.000
_cell.length_b   1.000
_cell.length_c   1.000
_cell.angle_alpha   90.00
_cell.angle_beta   90.00
_cell.angle_gamma   90.00
#
_symmetry.space_group_name_H-M   'P 1'
#
loop_
_entity.id
_entity.type
_entity.pdbx_description
1 polymer ?
#
loop_
_entity_poly.entity_id
_entity_poly.type
_entity_poly.pdbx_seq_one_letter_code
_entity_poly.pdbx_strand_id
1 'polypeptide(L)'
;MAAPLSVVLLWGTLLWRISSSFQHGNSRPEMLEDKIFREIFRNYNKAVRPATMDTKIVVVKHGMSVTRLVELKDDVMTFDTWIDMGWNDARLRWEPDDHDDVSRVNIPTDLIWMPDIVLYNSAGTATDMYPSMPRQAHVTHDGTIHTAPAMRLRVWCGRTEGCSPVDQQGSYTCDLKFGSWVYDGFSVDLQNRQESIDLSHYSQHTQWSVKNSSVNRNVVLYSYCPEPYLDITYTIQLAPKYGHARLV
;
A
#
# COMPACT_ATOMS: atom_id res chain seq x y z
N MET A 1 39.48 77.96 -42.90
CA MET A 1 38.42 78.43 -41.99
C MET A 1 37.70 77.22 -41.42
N ALA A 2 37.00 77.36 -40.29
CA ALA A 2 36.65 76.23 -39.42
C ALA A 2 35.27 75.60 -39.69
N ALA A 3 35.20 74.27 -39.47
CA ALA A 3 34.10 73.48 -38.87
C ALA A 3 32.67 73.50 -39.51
N PRO A 4 31.77 72.54 -39.20
CA PRO A 4 31.91 71.41 -38.26
C PRO A 4 31.60 70.00 -38.83
N LEU A 5 32.02 68.99 -38.07
CA LEU A 5 31.63 67.59 -38.21
C LEU A 5 30.20 67.37 -37.67
N SER A 6 29.24 67.14 -38.56
CA SER A 6 27.87 66.75 -38.22
C SER A 6 27.39 65.63 -39.15
N VAL A 7 26.57 64.71 -38.63
CA VAL A 7 25.82 63.69 -39.41
C VAL A 7 26.63 62.54 -40.05
N VAL A 8 27.48 61.85 -39.27
CA VAL A 8 28.00 60.49 -39.65
C VAL A 8 27.69 59.41 -38.59
N LEU A 9 27.23 59.78 -37.39
CA LEU A 9 27.03 58.86 -36.25
C LEU A 9 25.56 58.59 -35.88
N LEU A 10 24.67 58.40 -36.87
CA LEU A 10 23.24 58.11 -36.61
C LEU A 10 22.63 56.91 -37.36
N TRP A 11 23.43 56.11 -38.10
CA TRP A 11 22.95 54.86 -38.72
C TRP A 11 23.68 53.59 -38.25
N GLY A 12 24.63 53.71 -37.30
CA GLY A 12 25.33 52.56 -36.70
C GLY A 12 24.64 51.94 -35.48
N THR A 13 23.68 52.63 -34.86
CA THR A 13 23.13 52.28 -33.53
C THR A 13 21.75 51.64 -33.54
N LEU A 14 21.08 51.53 -34.70
CA LEU A 14 19.72 50.97 -34.80
C LEU A 14 19.69 49.49 -35.25
N LEU A 15 20.81 48.91 -35.69
CA LEU A 15 20.91 47.47 -36.01
C LEU A 15 21.73 46.65 -35.01
N TRP A 16 22.39 47.29 -34.04
CA TRP A 16 22.99 46.62 -32.87
C TRP A 16 22.08 46.66 -31.62
N ARG A 17 20.77 46.87 -31.82
CA ARG A 17 19.71 46.75 -30.81
C ARG A 17 18.50 45.92 -31.27
N ILE A 18 18.67 45.10 -32.31
CA ILE A 18 17.71 44.04 -32.70
C ILE A 18 18.43 42.68 -32.76
N SER A 19 19.31 42.45 -31.79
CA SER A 19 19.80 41.12 -31.43
C SER A 19 19.74 40.89 -29.91
N SER A 20 18.80 41.55 -29.22
CA SER A 20 18.14 40.93 -28.08
C SER A 20 17.28 39.81 -28.64
N SER A 21 17.94 38.70 -28.99
CA SER A 21 17.27 37.46 -29.35
C SER A 21 16.20 37.21 -28.31
N PHE A 22 14.94 37.13 -28.74
CA PHE A 22 13.87 36.61 -27.92
C PHE A 22 14.13 35.10 -27.79
N GLN A 23 15.13 34.74 -26.98
CA GLN A 23 15.19 33.45 -26.33
C GLN A 23 14.02 33.46 -25.35
N HIS A 24 12.82 33.20 -25.89
CA HIS A 24 11.93 32.25 -25.24
C HIS A 24 12.75 30.98 -25.05
N GLY A 25 13.45 30.92 -23.91
CA GLY A 25 14.03 29.69 -23.42
C GLY A 25 12.87 28.71 -23.37
N ASN A 26 12.92 27.69 -24.23
CA ASN A 26 11.91 26.63 -24.25
C ASN A 26 12.16 25.66 -23.08
N SER A 27 12.43 26.23 -21.90
CA SER A 27 12.44 25.55 -20.63
C SER A 27 11.01 25.10 -20.37
N ARG A 28 10.78 23.80 -20.50
CA ARG A 28 9.57 23.17 -19.99
C ARG A 28 9.38 23.63 -18.54
N PRO A 29 8.16 23.94 -18.10
CA PRO A 29 7.91 24.25 -16.70
C PRO A 29 8.42 23.09 -15.86
N GLU A 30 9.26 23.40 -14.87
CA GLU A 30 9.71 22.42 -13.89
C GLU A 30 8.50 22.04 -13.03
N MET A 31 8.20 20.74 -12.97
CA MET A 31 7.08 20.26 -12.17
C MET A 31 7.54 20.14 -10.72
N LEU A 32 6.71 20.62 -9.79
CA LEU A 32 6.97 20.63 -8.35
C LEU A 32 7.60 19.32 -7.82
N GLU A 33 6.97 18.18 -8.12
CA GLU A 33 7.44 16.87 -7.66
C GLU A 33 8.59 16.28 -8.50
N ASP A 34 8.89 16.78 -9.71
CA ASP A 34 9.92 16.19 -10.59
C ASP A 34 11.34 16.31 -10.01
N LYS A 35 11.60 17.35 -9.20
CA LYS A 35 12.84 17.46 -8.43
C LYS A 35 12.95 16.34 -7.38
N ILE A 36 11.90 16.13 -6.58
CA ILE A 36 11.81 15.03 -5.59
C ILE A 36 12.01 13.68 -6.28
N PHE A 37 11.26 13.40 -7.36
CA PHE A 37 11.35 12.12 -8.08
C PHE A 37 12.76 11.87 -8.64
N ARG A 38 13.42 12.88 -9.24
CA ARG A 38 14.80 12.75 -9.73
C ARG A 38 15.81 12.50 -8.60
N GLU A 39 15.56 13.01 -7.40
CA GLU A 39 16.39 12.78 -6.22
C GLU A 39 16.22 11.35 -5.68
N ILE A 40 15.01 10.99 -5.24
CA ILE A 40 14.73 9.71 -4.58
C ILE A 40 14.95 8.49 -5.49
N PHE A 41 14.74 8.62 -6.80
CA PHE A 41 14.92 7.51 -7.75
C PHE A 41 16.34 7.40 -8.32
N ARG A 42 17.24 8.36 -8.07
CA ARG A 42 18.56 8.45 -8.74
C ARG A 42 19.39 7.16 -8.71
N ASN A 43 19.34 6.43 -7.60
CA ASN A 43 20.02 5.14 -7.40
C ASN A 43 19.07 4.10 -6.77
N TYR A 44 17.76 4.23 -7.00
CA TYR A 44 16.78 3.38 -6.34
C TYR A 44 16.66 2.01 -7.03
N ASN A 45 16.82 0.94 -6.25
CA ASN A 45 16.59 -0.42 -6.73
C ASN A 45 15.40 -1.06 -5.98
N LYS A 46 14.25 -1.10 -6.66
CA LYS A 46 13.00 -1.68 -6.14
C LYS A 46 13.06 -3.17 -5.83
N ALA A 47 14.02 -3.91 -6.42
CA ALA A 47 14.19 -5.34 -6.13
C ALA A 47 14.91 -5.59 -4.79
N VAL A 48 15.49 -4.56 -4.17
CA VAL A 48 16.18 -4.66 -2.88
C VAL A 48 15.26 -4.20 -1.76
N ARG A 49 15.04 -5.10 -0.79
CA ARG A 49 14.30 -4.87 0.46
C ARG A 49 14.89 -3.66 1.22
N PRO A 50 14.08 -2.71 1.71
CA PRO A 50 14.55 -1.45 2.32
C PRO A 50 15.03 -1.60 3.77
N ALA A 51 15.95 -2.53 4.02
CA ALA A 51 16.63 -2.66 5.31
C ALA A 51 17.96 -1.87 5.31
N THR A 52 18.25 -1.20 6.42
CA THR A 52 19.59 -0.62 6.65
C THR A 52 20.51 -1.66 7.31
N MET A 53 21.82 -1.38 7.34
CA MET A 53 22.78 -2.22 8.07
C MET A 53 22.48 -2.30 9.57
N ASP A 54 21.84 -1.28 10.12
CA ASP A 54 21.49 -1.18 11.54
C ASP A 54 20.18 -1.89 11.86
N THR A 55 19.11 -1.67 11.06
CA THR A 55 17.79 -2.26 11.33
C THR A 55 17.71 -3.72 10.92
N LYS A 56 18.30 -4.08 9.76
CA LYS A 56 18.29 -5.40 9.10
C LYS A 56 16.91 -6.01 8.78
N ILE A 57 15.86 -5.58 9.46
CA ILE A 57 14.46 -6.01 9.36
C ILE A 57 13.64 -4.85 8.77
N VAL A 58 12.64 -5.16 7.95
CA VAL A 58 11.61 -4.20 7.53
C VAL A 58 10.34 -4.47 8.33
N VAL A 59 9.89 -3.49 9.10
CA VAL A 59 8.61 -3.58 9.82
C VAL A 59 7.48 -3.21 8.86
N VAL A 60 6.52 -4.11 8.68
CA VAL A 60 5.32 -3.91 7.87
C VAL A 60 4.11 -3.93 8.80
N LYS A 61 3.43 -2.79 8.93
CA LYS A 61 2.16 -2.71 9.66
C LYS A 61 1.02 -3.06 8.71
N HIS A 62 0.20 -4.04 9.09
CA HIS A 62 -0.92 -4.51 8.29
C HIS A 62 -2.25 -4.36 9.05
N GLY A 63 -3.27 -3.88 8.33
CA GLY A 63 -4.62 -3.63 8.80
C GLY A 63 -5.64 -4.08 7.76
N MET A 64 -6.88 -4.28 8.20
CA MET A 64 -7.99 -4.69 7.32
C MET A 64 -9.28 -4.02 7.76
N SER A 65 -9.91 -3.33 6.82
CA SER A 65 -11.29 -2.83 6.96
C SER A 65 -12.21 -3.66 6.08
N VAL A 66 -13.32 -4.18 6.62
CA VAL A 66 -14.32 -4.92 5.84
C VAL A 66 -15.49 -4.00 5.53
N THR A 67 -15.73 -3.74 4.25
CA THR A 67 -16.83 -2.87 3.79
C THR A 67 -18.12 -3.66 3.53
N ARG A 68 -18.00 -4.93 3.11
CA ARG A 68 -19.15 -5.78 2.80
C ARG A 68 -18.79 -7.26 2.86
N LEU A 69 -19.65 -8.05 3.50
CA LEU A 69 -19.76 -9.49 3.25
C LEU A 69 -20.58 -9.64 1.95
N VAL A 70 -19.97 -10.21 0.91
CA VAL A 70 -20.58 -10.36 -0.42
C VAL A 70 -21.41 -11.63 -0.49
N GLU A 71 -20.84 -12.75 -0.04
CA GLU A 71 -21.49 -14.06 0.00
C GLU A 71 -20.81 -14.97 1.03
N LEU A 72 -21.56 -15.97 1.49
CA LEU A 72 -21.07 -17.15 2.22
C LEU A 72 -21.72 -18.35 1.53
N LYS A 73 -20.90 -19.20 0.90
CA LYS A 73 -21.37 -20.34 0.11
C LYS A 73 -20.28 -21.42 0.05
N ASP A 74 -20.67 -22.68 0.21
CA ASP A 74 -19.78 -23.85 0.07
C ASP A 74 -18.47 -23.69 0.89
N ASP A 75 -18.60 -23.26 2.15
CA ASP A 75 -17.54 -22.90 3.11
C ASP A 75 -16.52 -21.83 2.64
N VAL A 76 -16.84 -21.09 1.58
CA VAL A 76 -16.13 -19.88 1.15
C VAL A 76 -16.89 -18.64 1.61
N MET A 77 -16.19 -17.70 2.25
CA MET A 77 -16.68 -16.31 2.39
C MET A 77 -15.99 -15.40 1.39
N THR A 78 -16.76 -14.50 0.79
CA THR A 78 -16.26 -13.44 -0.09
C THR A 78 -16.50 -12.09 0.58
N PHE A 79 -15.45 -11.27 0.70
CA PHE A 79 -15.49 -9.94 1.32
C PHE A 79 -14.99 -8.87 0.36
N ASP A 80 -15.59 -7.67 0.41
CA ASP A 80 -14.98 -6.45 -0.12
C ASP A 80 -14.27 -5.71 1.02
N THR A 81 -12.96 -5.50 0.89
CA THR A 81 -12.09 -4.98 1.95
C THR A 81 -11.22 -3.82 1.48
N TRP A 82 -10.69 -3.07 2.44
CA TRP A 82 -9.49 -2.25 2.27
C TRP A 82 -8.35 -2.91 3.05
N ILE A 83 -7.18 -3.07 2.44
CA ILE A 83 -5.99 -3.65 3.09
C ILE A 83 -5.00 -2.53 3.39
N ASP A 84 -4.96 -2.08 4.64
CA ASP A 84 -4.07 -0.98 5.05
C ASP A 84 -2.66 -1.54 5.32
N MET A 85 -1.69 -1.16 4.49
CA MET A 85 -0.27 -1.48 4.68
C MET A 85 0.55 -0.21 4.87
N GLY A 86 1.49 -0.24 5.82
CA GLY A 86 2.50 0.81 5.98
C GLY A 86 3.87 0.28 6.39
N TRP A 87 4.92 0.80 5.76
CA TRP A 87 6.33 0.50 6.04
C TRP A 87 7.17 1.76 5.81
N ASN A 88 8.47 1.70 6.08
CA ASN A 88 9.39 2.82 5.81
C ASN A 88 10.48 2.37 4.83
N ASP A 89 10.80 3.20 3.84
CA ASP A 89 11.95 3.06 2.96
C ASP A 89 12.82 4.32 3.07
N ALA A 90 13.91 4.21 3.82
CA ALA A 90 14.82 5.33 4.08
C ALA A 90 15.49 5.91 2.81
N ARG A 91 15.39 5.20 1.66
CA ARG A 91 15.88 5.68 0.36
C ARG A 91 14.92 6.64 -0.33
N LEU A 92 13.66 6.71 0.11
CA LEU A 92 12.63 7.61 -0.44
C LEU A 92 12.42 8.85 0.45
N ARG A 93 13.49 9.31 1.12
CA ARG A 93 13.49 10.50 1.96
C ARG A 93 13.95 11.73 1.18
N TRP A 94 13.40 12.88 1.53
CA TRP A 94 13.83 14.20 1.06
C TRP A 94 13.56 15.25 2.16
N GLU A 95 14.16 16.43 2.05
CA GLU A 95 13.93 17.54 2.98
C GLU A 95 12.86 18.49 2.41
N PRO A 96 11.70 18.72 3.07
CA PRO A 96 10.65 19.58 2.52
C PRO A 96 11.11 21.01 2.23
N ASP A 97 12.02 21.58 3.04
CA ASP A 97 12.60 22.91 2.86
C ASP A 97 13.32 23.07 1.50
N ASP A 98 13.85 21.98 0.93
CA ASP A 98 14.48 21.97 -0.39
C ASP A 98 13.46 21.85 -1.54
N HIS A 99 12.19 21.55 -1.26
CA HIS A 99 11.17 21.21 -2.27
C HIS A 99 9.82 21.88 -1.98
N ASP A 100 9.84 23.20 -1.72
CA ASP A 100 8.65 24.06 -1.54
C ASP A 100 7.64 23.51 -0.49
N ASP A 101 8.14 23.05 0.66
CA ASP A 101 7.38 22.47 1.78
C ASP A 101 6.57 21.19 1.43
N VAL A 102 6.85 20.55 0.29
CA VAL A 102 6.17 19.31 -0.12
C VAL A 102 6.56 18.18 0.83
N SER A 103 5.62 17.77 1.68
CA SER A 103 5.82 16.72 2.69
C SER A 103 5.28 15.33 2.28
N ARG A 104 4.60 15.24 1.13
CA ARG A 104 4.03 14.00 0.57
C ARG A 104 3.96 14.03 -0.95
N VAL A 105 4.23 12.89 -1.58
CA VAL A 105 4.02 12.62 -3.01
C VAL A 105 3.27 11.31 -3.24
N ASN A 106 2.69 11.13 -4.42
CA ASN A 106 1.99 9.89 -4.81
C ASN A 106 2.81 9.11 -5.84
N ILE A 107 3.35 7.95 -5.45
CA ILE A 107 4.29 7.18 -6.25
C ILE A 107 3.62 5.92 -6.80
N PRO A 108 3.70 5.60 -8.11
CA PRO A 108 3.26 4.32 -8.65
C PRO A 108 3.99 3.15 -7.97
N THR A 109 3.26 2.17 -7.43
CA THR A 109 3.87 1.05 -6.68
C THR A 109 4.84 0.22 -7.51
N ASP A 110 4.65 0.16 -8.84
CA ASP A 110 5.57 -0.50 -9.76
C ASP A 110 6.96 0.12 -9.81
N LEU A 111 7.18 1.30 -9.22
CA LEU A 111 8.49 1.95 -9.13
C LEU A 111 9.20 1.71 -7.79
N ILE A 112 8.49 1.27 -6.75
CA ILE A 112 9.01 1.10 -5.39
C ILE A 112 9.05 -0.37 -4.97
N TRP A 113 9.83 -0.68 -3.93
CA TRP A 113 9.76 -1.97 -3.26
C TRP A 113 8.41 -2.09 -2.53
N MET A 114 7.77 -3.25 -2.68
CA MET A 114 6.52 -3.60 -2.02
C MET A 114 6.73 -4.89 -1.23
N PRO A 115 6.17 -5.02 -0.02
CA PRO A 115 6.17 -6.29 0.71
C PRO A 115 5.24 -7.30 0.00
N ASP A 116 5.62 -8.57 0.02
CA ASP A 116 4.95 -9.69 -0.62
C ASP A 116 3.90 -10.35 0.30
N ILE A 117 3.07 -9.53 0.95
CA ILE A 117 2.05 -10.03 1.87
C ILE A 117 0.88 -10.64 1.07
N VAL A 118 0.56 -11.90 1.36
CA VAL A 118 -0.48 -12.68 0.66
C VAL A 118 -1.44 -13.34 1.63
N LEU A 119 -2.68 -13.58 1.17
CA LEU A 119 -3.68 -14.37 1.88
C LEU A 119 -3.43 -15.87 1.65
N TYR A 120 -2.91 -16.58 2.66
CA TYR A 120 -2.52 -17.99 2.54
C TYR A 120 -3.69 -18.93 2.26
N ASN A 121 -4.84 -18.74 2.92
CA ASN A 121 -6.03 -19.58 2.77
C ASN A 121 -7.05 -19.01 1.77
N SER A 122 -6.54 -18.42 0.69
CA SER A 122 -7.35 -17.92 -0.42
C SER A 122 -8.16 -19.06 -1.09
N ALA A 123 -9.47 -18.84 -1.24
CA ALA A 123 -10.35 -19.60 -2.14
C ALA A 123 -10.44 -18.96 -3.53
N GLY A 124 -9.65 -17.91 -3.76
CA GLY A 124 -9.53 -17.20 -5.01
C GLY A 124 -8.62 -17.88 -6.03
N THR A 125 -8.52 -17.25 -7.18
CA THR A 125 -7.55 -17.59 -8.23
C THR A 125 -6.19 -16.91 -8.02
N ALA A 126 -5.17 -17.36 -8.74
CA ALA A 126 -3.84 -16.70 -8.81
C ALA A 126 -3.88 -15.34 -9.55
N THR A 127 -5.00 -15.05 -10.23
CA THR A 127 -5.56 -13.70 -10.20
C THR A 127 -5.84 -13.35 -8.72
N ASP A 128 -7.08 -13.21 -8.24
CA ASP A 128 -7.53 -12.76 -6.88
C ASP A 128 -6.48 -12.45 -5.77
N MET A 129 -5.49 -13.31 -5.51
CA MET A 129 -4.29 -13.07 -4.67
C MET A 129 -3.39 -11.88 -5.06
N TYR A 130 -3.29 -11.49 -6.35
CA TYR A 130 -2.35 -10.47 -6.86
C TYR A 130 -2.95 -9.24 -7.63
N PRO A 131 -4.15 -9.26 -8.26
CA PRO A 131 -4.67 -8.19 -9.12
C PRO A 131 -5.46 -7.16 -8.32
N SER A 132 -4.75 -6.36 -7.53
CA SER A 132 -5.15 -5.00 -7.13
C SER A 132 -4.05 -4.33 -6.33
N MET A 133 -2.78 -4.62 -6.66
CA MET A 133 -1.65 -3.81 -6.19
C MET A 133 -1.99 -2.33 -6.42
N PRO A 134 -1.96 -1.50 -5.37
CA PRO A 134 -2.55 -0.18 -5.38
C PRO A 134 -1.78 0.67 -6.38
N ARG A 135 -2.42 1.19 -7.44
CA ARG A 135 -1.71 1.87 -8.53
C ARG A 135 -0.85 3.07 -8.10
N GLN A 136 -1.08 3.60 -6.90
CA GLN A 136 -0.26 4.60 -6.24
C GLN A 136 -0.14 4.28 -4.75
N ALA A 137 1.03 4.58 -4.19
CA ALA A 137 1.28 4.65 -2.76
C ALA A 137 1.44 6.11 -2.34
N HIS A 138 0.97 6.44 -1.13
CA HIS A 138 1.28 7.71 -0.49
C HIS A 138 2.66 7.59 0.16
N VAL A 139 3.60 8.46 -0.19
CA VAL A 139 4.95 8.48 0.39
C VAL A 139 5.16 9.84 1.04
N THR A 140 5.56 9.85 2.31
CA THR A 140 5.90 11.07 3.06
C THR A 140 7.42 11.27 3.11
N HIS A 141 7.85 12.52 3.35
CA HIS A 141 9.25 12.93 3.29
C HIS A 141 10.21 12.17 4.24
N ASP A 142 9.67 11.57 5.31
CA ASP A 142 10.36 10.66 6.23
C ASP A 142 10.58 9.23 5.65
N GLY A 143 10.20 9.00 4.40
CA GLY A 143 10.25 7.71 3.72
C GLY A 143 9.16 6.75 4.16
N THR A 144 8.17 7.19 4.94
CA THR A 144 7.03 6.33 5.31
C THR A 144 6.11 6.19 4.11
N ILE A 145 5.81 4.94 3.77
CA ILE A 145 4.96 4.55 2.65
C ILE A 145 3.66 3.99 3.21
N HIS A 146 2.54 4.41 2.63
CA HIS A 146 1.20 3.95 2.98
C HIS A 146 0.42 3.54 1.74
N THR A 147 -0.28 2.41 1.82
CA THR A 147 -1.18 1.95 0.77
C THR A 147 -2.44 1.36 1.35
N ALA A 148 -3.59 1.65 0.73
CA ALA A 148 -4.87 1.01 1.03
C ALA A 148 -5.59 0.64 -0.28
N PRO A 149 -5.25 -0.48 -0.95
CA PRO A 149 -6.04 -1.01 -2.05
C PRO A 149 -7.40 -1.52 -1.57
N ALA A 150 -8.43 -1.29 -2.37
CA ALA A 150 -9.71 -1.99 -2.25
C ALA A 150 -9.58 -3.37 -2.91
N MET A 151 -9.77 -4.44 -2.15
CA MET A 151 -9.59 -5.83 -2.58
C MET A 151 -10.87 -6.64 -2.38
N ARG A 152 -11.17 -7.54 -3.32
CA ARG A 152 -12.18 -8.59 -3.10
C ARG A 152 -11.47 -9.88 -2.70
N LEU A 153 -11.63 -10.27 -1.44
CA LEU A 153 -11.03 -11.47 -0.90
C LEU A 153 -12.04 -12.63 -0.94
N ARG A 154 -11.56 -13.80 -1.31
CA ARG A 154 -12.31 -15.08 -1.24
C ARG A 154 -11.48 -16.00 -0.35
N VAL A 155 -12.05 -16.48 0.74
CA VAL A 155 -11.31 -17.21 1.78
C VAL A 155 -12.01 -18.53 2.11
N TRP A 156 -11.23 -19.60 2.25
CA TRP A 156 -11.73 -20.87 2.77
C TRP A 156 -11.94 -20.76 4.28
N CYS A 157 -13.19 -20.81 4.70
CA CYS A 157 -13.63 -20.75 6.09
C CYS A 157 -13.81 -22.16 6.63
N GLY A 158 -12.74 -22.95 6.63
CA GLY A 158 -12.64 -24.22 7.34
C GLY A 158 -11.60 -24.09 8.46
N ARG A 159 -11.94 -24.53 9.67
CA ARG A 159 -10.92 -24.76 10.71
C ARG A 159 -10.08 -25.98 10.33
N THR A 160 -8.93 -26.10 10.99
CA THR A 160 -8.01 -27.25 10.96
C THR A 160 -8.77 -28.59 10.91
N GLU A 161 -8.24 -29.52 10.11
CA GLU A 161 -8.83 -30.84 9.80
C GLU A 161 -9.63 -31.46 10.97
N GLY A 162 -10.95 -31.64 10.78
CA GLY A 162 -11.81 -32.43 11.67
C GLY A 162 -13.00 -31.71 12.31
N CYS A 163 -13.12 -30.39 12.22
CA CYS A 163 -14.23 -29.63 12.82
C CYS A 163 -15.04 -28.80 11.79
N SER A 164 -16.37 -28.85 11.92
CA SER A 164 -17.29 -27.96 11.20
C SER A 164 -16.97 -26.47 11.47
N PRO A 165 -17.06 -25.57 10.48
CA PRO A 165 -16.91 -24.13 10.69
C PRO A 165 -18.12 -23.47 11.37
N VAL A 166 -19.20 -24.23 11.54
CA VAL A 166 -20.44 -23.82 12.20
C VAL A 166 -20.45 -24.34 13.64
N ASP A 167 -20.62 -23.44 14.61
CA ASP A 167 -20.78 -23.83 16.02
C ASP A 167 -22.18 -24.42 16.32
N GLN A 168 -22.37 -24.92 17.55
CA GLN A 168 -23.65 -25.50 18.00
C GLN A 168 -24.81 -24.47 18.02
N GLN A 169 -24.53 -23.19 17.84
CA GLN A 169 -25.48 -22.08 17.83
C GLN A 169 -25.71 -21.53 16.40
N GLY A 170 -25.09 -22.12 15.37
CA GLY A 170 -25.23 -21.71 13.97
C GLY A 170 -24.32 -20.55 13.55
N SER A 171 -23.35 -20.16 14.38
CA SER A 171 -22.37 -19.11 14.06
C SER A 171 -21.24 -19.67 13.19
N TYR A 172 -20.90 -18.96 12.13
CA TYR A 172 -19.76 -19.26 11.25
C TYR A 172 -18.54 -18.48 11.71
N THR A 173 -17.42 -19.15 11.94
CA THR A 173 -16.12 -18.49 12.21
C THR A 173 -15.21 -18.64 10.99
N CYS A 174 -14.62 -17.54 10.54
CA CYS A 174 -13.64 -17.56 9.45
C CYS A 174 -12.37 -16.81 9.84
N ASP A 175 -11.22 -17.43 9.55
CA ASP A 175 -9.88 -16.88 9.75
C ASP A 175 -9.31 -16.46 8.40
N LEU A 176 -8.83 -15.22 8.26
CA LEU A 176 -8.10 -14.74 7.09
C LEU A 176 -6.63 -14.58 7.46
N LYS A 177 -5.75 -15.42 6.90
CA LYS A 177 -4.32 -15.48 7.28
C LYS A 177 -3.43 -14.78 6.29
N PHE A 178 -2.86 -13.65 6.69
CA PHE A 178 -1.92 -12.87 5.88
C PHE A 178 -0.48 -13.06 6.36
N GLY A 179 0.45 -13.30 5.44
CA GLY A 179 1.87 -13.40 5.74
C GLY A 179 2.75 -13.13 4.52
N SER A 180 4.06 -12.96 4.72
CA SER A 180 5.02 -12.82 3.62
C SER A 180 5.25 -14.17 2.94
N TRP A 181 5.22 -14.20 1.60
CA TRP A 181 5.39 -15.43 0.84
C TRP A 181 6.84 -15.94 0.80
N VAL A 182 7.82 -15.03 0.79
CA VAL A 182 9.25 -15.34 0.60
C VAL A 182 10.10 -14.99 1.83
N TYR A 183 9.72 -13.99 2.62
CA TYR A 183 10.53 -13.52 3.76
C TYR A 183 10.13 -14.16 5.08
N ASP A 184 11.15 -14.56 5.83
CA ASP A 184 11.09 -14.94 7.23
C ASP A 184 11.00 -13.71 8.17
N GLY A 185 10.77 -13.95 9.46
CA GLY A 185 10.63 -12.92 10.50
C GLY A 185 11.93 -12.20 10.91
N PHE A 186 13.12 -12.65 10.47
CA PHE A 186 14.36 -11.88 10.54
C PHE A 186 14.55 -10.96 9.31
N SER A 187 13.70 -11.09 8.30
CA SER A 187 13.68 -10.25 7.10
C SER A 187 12.51 -9.25 7.10
N VAL A 188 11.29 -9.71 7.36
CA VAL A 188 10.08 -8.87 7.42
C VAL A 188 9.35 -9.12 8.73
N ASP A 189 9.26 -8.09 9.58
CA ASP A 189 8.44 -8.15 10.80
C ASP A 189 7.04 -7.61 10.52
N LEU A 190 6.10 -8.54 10.35
CA LEU A 190 4.69 -8.23 10.12
C LEU A 190 4.01 -7.91 11.47
N GLN A 191 3.46 -6.69 11.61
CA GLN A 191 2.87 -6.19 12.85
C GLN A 191 1.40 -5.77 12.66
N ASN A 192 0.58 -6.00 13.69
CA ASN A 192 -0.80 -5.54 13.73
C ASN A 192 -0.85 -4.01 13.71
N ARG A 193 -1.66 -3.43 12.81
CA ARG A 193 -2.01 -2.00 12.83
C ARG A 193 -3.17 -1.69 13.77
N GLN A 194 -3.96 -2.70 14.13
CA GLN A 194 -5.24 -2.60 14.84
C GLN A 194 -5.52 -3.89 15.63
N GLU A 195 -6.32 -3.81 16.70
CA GLU A 195 -6.64 -4.95 17.58
C GLU A 195 -7.85 -5.80 17.10
N SER A 196 -8.77 -5.16 16.37
CA SER A 196 -9.97 -5.77 15.78
C SER A 196 -10.09 -5.41 14.30
N ILE A 197 -10.90 -6.14 13.53
CA ILE A 197 -11.21 -5.78 12.14
C ILE A 197 -11.95 -4.44 12.13
N ASP A 198 -11.58 -3.53 11.22
CA ASP A 198 -12.27 -2.26 11.10
C ASP A 198 -13.60 -2.46 10.35
N LEU A 199 -14.69 -2.12 11.02
CA LEU A 199 -16.07 -2.26 10.56
C LEU A 199 -16.77 -0.89 10.48
N SER A 200 -16.04 0.21 10.60
CA SER A 200 -16.58 1.59 10.55
C SER A 200 -17.38 1.88 9.27
N HIS A 201 -16.96 1.28 8.16
CA HIS A 201 -17.61 1.37 6.84
C HIS A 201 -18.37 0.10 6.43
N TYR A 202 -18.68 -0.80 7.38
CA TYR A 202 -19.33 -2.08 7.09
C TYR A 202 -20.82 -1.92 6.75
N SER A 203 -21.18 -2.23 5.51
CA SER A 203 -22.56 -2.39 5.07
C SER A 203 -23.13 -3.70 5.60
N GLN A 204 -24.12 -3.61 6.50
CA GLN A 204 -24.70 -4.80 7.13
C GLN A 204 -25.30 -5.78 6.12
N HIS A 205 -24.87 -7.04 6.19
CA HIS A 205 -25.49 -8.12 5.42
C HIS A 205 -26.94 -8.38 5.85
N THR A 206 -27.77 -8.88 4.93
CA THR A 206 -29.21 -9.13 5.15
C THR A 206 -29.46 -10.35 6.05
N GLN A 207 -28.72 -11.44 5.81
CA GLN A 207 -28.88 -12.72 6.52
C GLN A 207 -27.93 -12.89 7.71
N TRP A 208 -26.82 -12.15 7.75
CA TRP A 208 -25.71 -12.38 8.69
C TRP A 208 -25.44 -11.12 9.51
N SER A 209 -25.06 -11.33 10.77
CA SER A 209 -24.63 -10.29 11.71
C SER A 209 -23.21 -10.62 12.18
N VAL A 210 -22.30 -9.64 12.11
CA VAL A 210 -20.98 -9.79 12.74
C VAL A 210 -21.18 -9.79 14.25
N LYS A 211 -20.73 -10.85 14.92
CA LYS A 211 -20.82 -11.01 16.38
C LYS A 211 -19.53 -10.61 17.07
N ASN A 212 -18.40 -10.95 16.48
CA ASN A 212 -17.08 -10.66 17.00
C ASN A 212 -16.07 -10.57 15.85
N SER A 213 -14.97 -9.88 16.11
CA SER A 213 -13.82 -9.80 15.21
C SER A 213 -12.54 -9.52 15.99
N SER A 214 -11.46 -10.25 15.70
CA SER A 214 -10.17 -10.14 16.40
C SER A 214 -8.99 -10.23 15.44
N VAL A 215 -7.86 -9.64 15.81
CA VAL A 215 -6.60 -9.68 15.03
C VAL A 215 -5.48 -10.25 15.85
N ASN A 216 -5.00 -11.44 15.48
CA ASN A 216 -3.93 -12.14 16.19
C ASN A 216 -2.68 -12.21 15.32
N ARG A 217 -1.54 -11.70 15.83
CA ARG A 217 -0.22 -11.91 15.23
C ARG A 217 0.35 -13.23 15.75
N ASN A 218 0.72 -14.13 14.84
CA ASN A 218 1.29 -15.43 15.15
C ASN A 218 2.78 -15.48 14.80
N VAL A 219 3.52 -16.31 15.52
CA VAL A 219 4.92 -16.64 15.24
C VAL A 219 5.01 -18.16 15.12
N VAL A 220 5.25 -18.65 13.92
CA VAL A 220 5.31 -20.09 13.60
C VAL A 220 6.77 -20.49 13.40
N LEU A 221 7.23 -21.47 14.17
CA LEU A 221 8.52 -22.11 13.97
C LEU A 221 8.28 -23.50 13.38
N TYR A 222 8.75 -23.74 12.16
CA TYR A 222 8.67 -25.04 11.51
C TYR A 222 9.86 -25.91 11.93
N SER A 223 9.64 -27.19 12.20
CA SER A 223 10.68 -28.11 12.71
C SER A 223 11.91 -28.29 11.80
N TYR A 224 11.84 -27.81 10.56
CA TYR A 224 12.88 -27.91 9.53
C TYR A 224 13.52 -26.55 9.16
N CYS A 225 13.06 -25.42 9.72
CA CYS A 225 13.67 -24.10 9.53
C CYS A 225 14.01 -23.47 10.89
N PRO A 226 15.23 -22.97 11.12
CA PRO A 226 15.56 -22.23 12.34
C PRO A 226 14.93 -20.83 12.39
N GLU A 227 14.46 -20.29 11.26
CA GLU A 227 13.82 -18.98 11.16
C GLU A 227 12.33 -19.00 11.54
N PRO A 228 11.80 -17.96 12.21
CA PRO A 228 10.37 -17.81 12.46
C PRO A 228 9.65 -17.31 11.20
N TYR A 229 8.44 -17.80 10.99
CA TYR A 229 7.50 -17.29 9.99
C TYR A 229 6.37 -16.54 10.69
N LEU A 230 5.96 -15.40 10.14
CA LEU A 230 5.00 -14.50 10.75
C LEU A 230 3.71 -14.46 9.93
N ASP A 231 2.57 -14.54 10.62
CA ASP A 231 1.27 -14.27 10.03
C ASP A 231 0.42 -13.37 10.93
N ILE A 232 -0.51 -12.66 10.31
CA ILE A 232 -1.63 -12.01 11.00
C ILE A 232 -2.91 -12.72 10.57
N THR A 233 -3.57 -13.31 11.55
CA THR A 233 -4.88 -13.94 11.39
C THR A 233 -5.97 -12.97 11.84
N TYR A 234 -6.81 -12.56 10.90
CA TYR A 234 -8.04 -11.82 11.17
C TYR A 234 -9.20 -12.82 11.31
N THR A 235 -9.75 -12.97 12.50
CA THR A 235 -10.91 -13.84 12.74
C THR A 235 -12.18 -13.00 12.71
N ILE A 236 -13.19 -13.44 11.95
CA ILE A 236 -14.53 -12.87 11.93
C ILE A 236 -15.58 -13.94 12.27
N GLN A 237 -16.52 -13.58 13.15
CA GLN A 237 -17.62 -14.45 13.58
C GLN A 237 -18.96 -13.90 13.10
N LEU A 238 -19.72 -14.70 12.36
CA LEU A 238 -21.01 -14.35 11.75
C LEU A 238 -22.12 -15.23 12.31
N ALA A 239 -23.15 -14.64 12.92
CA ALA A 239 -24.35 -15.36 13.32
C ALA A 239 -25.55 -14.97 12.44
N PRO A 240 -26.49 -15.90 12.20
CA PRO A 240 -27.68 -15.63 11.40
C PRO A 240 -28.56 -14.58 12.08
N LYS A 241 -29.13 -13.67 11.30
CA LYS A 241 -30.18 -12.76 11.77
C LYS A 241 -31.48 -13.57 11.92
N TYR A 242 -32.10 -13.47 13.10
CA TYR A 242 -33.34 -14.21 13.42
C TYR A 242 -34.41 -13.97 12.35
N GLY A 243 -35.01 -15.06 11.85
CA GLY A 243 -35.90 -15.06 10.67
C GLY A 243 -35.30 -15.74 9.43
N HIS A 244 -33.97 -15.89 9.36
CA HIS A 244 -33.27 -16.61 8.26
C HIS A 244 -32.50 -17.85 8.70
N ALA A 245 -32.70 -18.31 9.95
CA ALA A 245 -32.25 -19.65 10.33
C ALA A 245 -32.96 -20.69 9.44
N ARG A 246 -32.19 -21.40 8.62
CA ARG A 246 -32.72 -22.54 7.86
C ARG A 246 -33.29 -23.53 8.86
N LEU A 247 -34.56 -23.89 8.66
CA LEU A 247 -35.03 -25.22 9.04
C LEU A 247 -34.14 -26.20 8.27
N VAL A 248 -33.36 -26.99 9.01
CA VAL A 248 -32.54 -28.09 8.50
C VAL A 248 -33.44 -29.30 8.26
#